data_AF-A0A4D6WPD3-F1
#
_entry.id   AF-A0A4D6WPD3-F1
#
_cell.length_a   1.000
_cell.length_b   1.000
_cell.length_c   1.000
_cell.angle_alpha   90.00
_cell.angle_beta   90.00
_cell.angle_gamma   90.00
#
_symmetry.space_group_name_H-M   'P 1'
#
loop_
_entity.id
_entity.type
_entity.pdbx_description
1 polymer ?
#
loop_
_entity_poly.entity_id
_entity_poly.type
_entity_poly.pdbx_seq_one_letter_code
_entity_poly.pdbx_strand_id
1 'polypeptide(L)' 'MNNFKNNIYKFPRFLISVFLGFFLTTLKPIFKSSKKKYIIIKISIICLTVYTIYIVLKNMLGVY' A
#
# COMPACT_ATOMS: atom_id res chain seq x y z
N MET A 1 -0.33 -26.00 18.72
CA MET A 1 0.61 -25.25 17.85
C MET A 1 0.01 -24.75 16.53
N ASN A 2 -1.22 -25.09 16.14
CA ASN A 2 -1.89 -24.53 14.95
C ASN A 2 -2.30 -23.05 15.10
N ASN A 3 -2.62 -22.60 16.32
CA ASN A 3 -3.10 -21.23 16.55
C ASN A 3 -2.02 -20.16 16.30
N PHE A 4 -0.74 -20.47 16.51
CA PHE A 4 0.36 -19.52 16.35
C PHE A 4 0.57 -19.15 14.87
N LYS A 5 0.68 -20.15 13.99
CA LYS A 5 0.76 -19.92 12.53
C LYS A 5 -0.50 -19.21 12.02
N ASN A 6 -1.68 -19.57 12.51
CA ASN A 6 -2.93 -18.93 12.10
C ASN A 6 -3.00 -17.45 12.50
N ASN A 7 -2.45 -17.09 13.66
CA ASN A 7 -2.36 -15.70 14.12
C ASN A 7 -1.34 -14.88 13.31
N ILE A 8 -0.22 -15.48 12.91
CA ILE A 8 0.78 -14.83 12.05
C ILE A 8 0.20 -14.43 10.68
N TYR A 9 -0.78 -15.16 10.14
CA TYR A 9 -1.46 -14.75 8.90
C TYR A 9 -2.63 -13.79 9.13
N LYS A 10 -3.36 -13.94 10.24
CA LYS A 10 -4.49 -13.06 10.59
C LYS A 10 -4.07 -11.63 10.87
N PHE A 11 -2.98 -11.43 11.61
CA PHE A 11 -2.51 -10.12 12.02
C PHE A 11 -2.12 -9.21 10.83
N PRO A 12 -1.25 -9.62 9.89
CA PRO A 12 -0.93 -8.81 8.72
C PRO A 12 -2.14 -8.60 7.83
N ARG A 13 -3.03 -9.59 7.68
CA ARG A 13 -4.29 -9.40 6.93
C ARG A 13 -5.17 -8.31 7.55
N PHE A 14 -5.35 -8.33 8.87
CA PHE A 14 -6.08 -7.29 9.60
C PHE A 14 -5.41 -5.92 9.43
N LEU A 15 -4.10 -5.84 9.62
CA LEU A 15 -3.34 -4.61 9.49
C LEU A 15 -3.46 -4.03 8.08
N ILE A 16 -3.29 -4.85 7.04
CA ILE A 16 -3.47 -4.43 5.63
C ILE A 16 -4.90 -3.93 5.39
N SER A 17 -5.92 -4.62 5.89
CA SER A 17 -7.32 -4.18 5.73
C SER A 17 -7.60 -2.84 6.42
N VAL A 18 -7.08 -2.63 7.64
CA VAL A 18 -7.22 -1.37 8.38
C VAL A 18 -6.48 -0.24 7.66
N PHE A 19 -5.24 -0.47 7.22
CA PHE A 19 -4.47 0.52 6.47
C PHE A 19 -5.15 0.87 5.14
N LEU A 20 -5.62 -0.11 4.37
CA LEU A 20 -6.35 0.14 3.12
C LEU A 20 -7.63 0.96 3.37
N GLY A 21 -8.45 0.57 4.36
CA GLY A 21 -9.68 1.31 4.68
C GLY A 21 -9.41 2.74 5.13
N PHE A 22 -8.42 2.92 6.00
CA PHE A 22 -7.99 4.24 6.49
C PHE A 22 -7.45 5.12 5.37
N PHE A 23 -6.53 4.62 4.54
CA PHE A 23 -5.98 5.39 3.42
C PHE A 23 -7.03 5.68 2.35
N LEU A 24 -7.92 4.74 2.01
CA LEU A 24 -8.97 4.99 1.02
C LEU A 24 -9.93 6.09 1.48
N THR A 25 -10.33 6.09 2.75
CA THR A 25 -11.24 7.10 3.30
C THR A 25 -10.58 8.46 3.46
N THR A 26 -9.34 8.52 3.95
CA THR A 26 -8.58 9.78 4.10
C THR A 26 -8.13 10.37 2.78
N LEU A 27 -7.79 9.55 1.78
CA LEU A 27 -7.40 10.03 0.45
C LEU A 27 -8.61 10.41 -0.43
N LYS A 28 -9.82 9.96 -0.11
CA LYS A 28 -11.06 10.30 -0.85
C LYS A 28 -11.26 11.82 -1.06
N PRO A 29 -11.18 12.69 -0.02
CA PRO A 29 -11.27 14.13 -0.22
C PRO A 29 -10.09 14.71 -1.01
N ILE A 30 -8.89 14.14 -0.85
CA ILE A 30 -7.69 14.53 -1.61
C ILE A 30 -7.88 14.26 -3.11
N PHE A 31 -8.47 13.12 -3.48
CA PHE A 31 -8.83 12.82 -4.86
C PHE A 31 -9.99 13.70 -5.37
N LYS A 32 -10.99 13.99 -4.54
CA LYS A 32 -12.12 14.86 -4.90
C LYS A 32 -11.73 16.31 -5.19
N SER A 33 -10.73 16.85 -4.48
CA SER A 33 -10.24 18.23 -4.65
C SER A 33 -9.25 18.41 -5.83
N SER A 34 -8.82 17.33 -6.47
CA SER A 34 -7.82 17.38 -7.54
C SER A 34 -8.41 17.82 -8.88
N LYS A 35 -8.09 19.04 -9.31
CA LYS A 35 -8.31 19.47 -10.70
C LYS A 35 -7.61 18.48 -11.65
N LYS A 36 -8.22 18.16 -12.80
CA LYS A 36 -7.72 17.17 -13.79
C LYS A 36 -6.21 17.30 -14.12
N LYS A 37 -5.68 18.53 -14.08
CA LYS A 37 -4.24 18.84 -14.21
C LYS A 37 -3.32 18.03 -13.29
N TYR A 38 -3.75 17.68 -12.08
CA TYR A 38 -2.89 17.04 -11.07
C TYR A 38 -3.05 15.52 -11.01
N ILE A 39 -3.95 14.93 -11.80
CA ILE A 39 -4.17 13.48 -11.85
C ILE A 39 -2.91 12.75 -12.30
N ILE A 40 -2.22 13.27 -13.33
CA ILE A 40 -0.99 12.67 -13.86
C ILE A 40 0.12 12.64 -12.80
N ILE A 41 0.25 13.72 -12.02
CA ILE A 41 1.25 13.81 -10.94
C ILE A 41 0.94 12.79 -9.85
N LYS A 42 -0.32 12.63 -9.47
CA LYS A 42 -0.73 11.64 -8.47
C LYS A 42 -0.50 10.21 -8.92
N ILE A 43 -0.84 9.89 -10.18
CA ILE A 43 -0.59 8.57 -10.76
C ILE A 43 0.91 8.28 -10.79
N SER A 44 1.73 9.27 -11.18
CA SER A 44 3.18 9.16 -11.18
C SER A 44 3.74 8.87 -9.78
N ILE A 45 3.28 9.59 -8.76
CA ILE A 45 3.68 9.35 -7.36
C ILE A 45 3.29 7.94 -6.91
N ILE A 46 2.09 7.47 -7.25
CA ILE A 46 1.64 6.11 -6.91
C ILE A 46 2.52 5.05 -7.58
N CYS A 47 2.77 5.18 -8.88
CA CYS A 47 3.66 4.25 -9.60
C CYS A 47 5.08 4.26 -9.00
N LEU A 48 5.60 5.44 -8.65
CA LEU A 48 6.93 5.56 -8.03
C LEU A 48 6.95 4.87 -6.66
N THR A 49 5.94 5.06 -5.81
CA THR A 49 5.86 4.38 -4.51
C THR A 49 5.75 2.86 -4.63
N VAL A 50 5.01 2.35 -5.62
CA VAL A 50 4.92 0.90 -5.86
C VAL A 50 6.25 0.35 -6.34
N TYR A 51 6.94 1.08 -7.23
CA TYR A 51 8.24 0.69 -7.74
C TYR A 51 9.33 0.67 -6.66
N THR A 52 9.34 1.67 -5.76
CA THR A 52 10.31 1.69 -4.64
C THR A 52 10.05 0.56 -3.66
N ILE A 53 8.79 0.27 -3.33
CA ILE A 53 8.43 -0.90 -2.49
C ILE A 53 8.92 -2.19 -3.15
N TYR A 54 8.71 -2.35 -4.46
CA TYR A 54 9.19 -3.51 -5.20
C TYR A 54 10.72 -3.65 -5.15
N ILE A 55 11.49 -2.57 -5.36
CA ILE A 55 12.96 -2.61 -5.24
C ILE A 55 13.39 -2.99 -3.84
N VAL A 56 12.80 -2.40 -2.81
CA VAL A 56 13.15 -2.71 -1.41
C VAL A 56 12.91 -4.19 -1.13
N LEU A 57 11.75 -4.72 -1.53
CA LEU A 57 11.44 -6.14 -1.37
C LEU A 57 12.39 -7.02 -2.18
N LYS A 58 12.70 -6.65 -3.43
CA LYS A 58 13.67 -7.36 -4.28
C LYS A 58 15.04 -7.46 -3.59
N ASN A 59 15.53 -6.33 -3.06
CA ASN A 59 16.82 -6.26 -2.36
C ASN A 59 16.82 -7.06 -1.05
N MET A 60 15.71 -7.03 -0.30
CA MET A 60 15.58 -7.80 0.95
C MET A 60 15.49 -9.31 0.70
N LEU A 61 14.89 -9.73 -0.40
CA LEU A 61 14.70 -11.14 -0.76
C LEU A 61 15.90 -11.72 -1.53
N GLY A 62 16.89 -10.89 -1.91
CA GLY A 62 18.04 -11.32 -2.70
C GLY A 62 17.65 -11.91 -4.06
N VAL A 63 16.49 -11.53 -4.59
CA VAL A 63 16.03 -11.96 -5.91
C VAL A 63 16.76 -11.09 -6.93
N TYR A 64 17.74 -11.65 -7.63
CA TYR A 64 18.56 -10.92 -8.63
C TYR A 64 17.86 -10.86 -9.98
#